data_AF-A0AAV8S1X6-F1
#
_entry.id   AF-A0AAV8S1X6-F1
#
_cell.length_a   1.000
_cell.length_b   1.000
_cell.length_c   1.000
_cell.angle_alpha   90.00
_cell.angle_beta   90.00
_cell.angle_gamma   90.00
#
_symmetry.space_group_name_H-M   'P 1'
#
loop_
_entity.id
_entity.type
_entity.pdbx_description
1 polymer ?
#
loop_
_entity_poly.entity_id
_entity_poly.type
_entity_poly.pdbx_seq_one_letter_code
_entity_poly.pdbx_strand_id
1 'polypeptide(L)'
;MSQKNFERRFGQSPVFIASTLMDEGGLPKGINSAGLIKEAIHVISCGYEEKTEGGKEIGWIYGSVTEDILTGFKMHCRGWKSVYCIPERAAFKGSAPINLSDRLHQVLRWALGSAEIFLSRHCPLWYGYGGNLKWLERFAYTNTIVYPFTSIPLLAYCTIPAICLLTGKLIIPTIDNTASVWFLALFLSIIATGILELRWSGVSIQDWWRNEQLWVIGGVDTNFTVTAKAAEDSEFGELYLFKWTTLLLPPTTLIILNMVGVVAGVSDAINNGYGSWGASVREALLFLLGHRPSVSVLEGVDTKTIVVLWSILLASIFSLVWVRIDPFFPKQQGPVLKQCGVEY
;
A
#
# COMPACT_ATOMS: atom_id res chain seq x y z
N MET A 1 13.48 -43.90 -1.28
CA MET A 1 12.37 -43.43 -0.42
C MET A 1 11.41 -44.61 -0.24
N SER A 2 10.84 -44.85 0.96
CA SER A 2 9.95 -46.02 1.19
C SER A 2 8.55 -45.79 0.58
N GLN A 3 7.85 -46.87 0.22
CA GLN A 3 6.45 -46.82 -0.28
C GLN A 3 5.55 -46.02 0.65
N LYS A 4 5.68 -46.23 1.96
CA LYS A 4 4.93 -45.52 3.01
C LYS A 4 5.17 -43.99 2.99
N ASN A 5 6.35 -43.55 2.54
CA ASN A 5 6.64 -42.13 2.40
C ASN A 5 5.98 -41.55 1.14
N PHE A 6 5.88 -42.31 0.04
CA PHE A 6 5.14 -41.88 -1.15
C PHE A 6 3.66 -41.75 -0.86
N GLU A 7 3.08 -42.71 -0.14
CA GLU A 7 1.66 -42.65 0.27
C GLU A 7 1.37 -41.45 1.17
N ARG A 8 2.29 -41.14 2.10
CA ARG A 8 2.17 -39.94 2.94
C ARG A 8 2.24 -38.64 2.12
N ARG A 9 3.07 -38.60 1.07
CA ARG A 9 3.29 -37.39 0.26
C ARG A 9 2.21 -37.18 -0.78
N PHE A 10 1.84 -38.22 -1.52
CA PHE A 10 0.97 -38.16 -2.71
C PHE A 10 -0.42 -38.76 -2.50
N GLY A 11 -0.69 -39.37 -1.34
CA GLY A 11 -1.97 -40.01 -1.02
C GLY A 11 -1.99 -41.51 -1.31
N GLN A 12 -3.17 -42.11 -1.17
CA GLN A 12 -3.30 -43.58 -1.17
C GLN A 12 -3.45 -44.19 -2.56
N SER A 13 -3.58 -43.38 -3.63
CA SER A 13 -3.74 -43.89 -4.99
C SER A 13 -2.42 -44.46 -5.53
N PRO A 14 -2.33 -45.78 -5.77
CA PRO A 14 -1.12 -46.38 -6.35
C PRO A 14 -0.93 -45.97 -7.82
N VAL A 15 -2.03 -45.68 -8.51
CA VAL A 15 -2.03 -45.24 -9.92
C VAL A 15 -1.50 -43.81 -10.04
N PHE A 16 -1.90 -42.91 -9.14
CA PHE A 16 -1.39 -41.55 -9.10
C PHE A 16 0.10 -41.52 -8.73
N ILE A 17 0.51 -42.32 -7.74
CA ILE A 17 1.94 -42.47 -7.39
C ILE A 17 2.72 -43.02 -8.59
N ALA A 18 2.23 -44.07 -9.26
CA ALA A 18 2.89 -44.62 -10.43
C ALA A 18 3.02 -43.59 -11.57
N SER A 19 1.99 -42.78 -11.80
CA SER A 19 1.98 -41.71 -12.81
C SER A 19 3.01 -40.62 -12.49
N THR A 20 3.08 -40.17 -11.23
CA THR A 20 4.02 -39.12 -10.79
C THR A 20 5.49 -39.55 -10.79
N LEU A 21 5.77 -40.86 -10.81
CA LEU A 21 7.13 -41.41 -10.92
C LEU A 21 7.63 -41.50 -12.38
N MET A 22 6.79 -41.15 -13.37
CA MET A 22 7.16 -41.16 -14.79
C MET A 22 7.69 -39.78 -15.21
N ASP A 23 9.01 -39.67 -15.41
CA ASP A 23 9.67 -38.40 -15.76
C ASP A 23 9.19 -37.83 -17.11
N GLU A 24 8.95 -38.68 -18.10
CA GLU A 24 8.46 -38.29 -19.43
C GLU A 24 6.93 -38.05 -19.48
N GLY A 25 6.25 -38.22 -18.34
CA GLY A 25 4.80 -38.18 -18.23
C GLY A 25 4.09 -39.33 -18.97
N GLY A 26 2.77 -39.20 -19.13
CA GLY A 26 1.92 -40.20 -19.78
C GLY A 26 1.09 -41.03 -18.79
N LEU A 27 0.58 -42.17 -19.26
CA LEU A 27 -0.28 -43.07 -18.48
C LEU A 27 0.47 -44.34 -18.07
N PRO A 28 0.24 -44.88 -16.86
CA PRO A 28 0.80 -46.16 -16.46
C PRO A 28 0.30 -47.31 -17.36
N LYS A 29 1.20 -48.26 -17.69
CA LYS A 29 0.87 -49.40 -18.55
C LYS A 29 -0.14 -50.34 -17.87
N GLY A 30 -1.11 -50.84 -18.63
CA GLY A 30 -2.03 -51.90 -18.20
C GLY A 30 -3.33 -51.44 -17.53
N ILE A 31 -3.66 -50.15 -17.57
CA ILE A 31 -4.90 -49.61 -17.00
C ILE A 31 -5.93 -49.37 -18.12
N ASN A 32 -7.15 -49.86 -17.91
CA ASN A 32 -8.27 -49.61 -18.81
C ASN A 32 -8.89 -48.22 -18.58
N SER A 33 -9.55 -47.65 -19.60
CA SER A 33 -10.15 -46.31 -19.50
C SER A 33 -11.18 -46.19 -18.38
N ALA A 34 -11.98 -47.23 -18.15
CA ALA A 34 -12.96 -47.27 -17.06
C ALA A 34 -12.30 -47.23 -15.66
N GLY A 35 -11.17 -47.93 -15.49
CA GLY A 35 -10.38 -47.91 -14.27
C GLY A 35 -9.74 -46.55 -14.02
N LEU A 36 -9.22 -45.90 -15.07
CA LEU A 36 -8.69 -44.53 -14.97
C LEU A 36 -9.75 -43.53 -14.48
N ILE A 37 -10.98 -43.60 -15.00
CA ILE A 37 -12.07 -42.71 -14.56
C ILE A 37 -12.42 -42.99 -13.10
N LYS A 38 -12.55 -44.25 -12.70
CA LYS A 38 -12.82 -44.63 -11.31
C LYS A 38 -11.74 -44.11 -10.36
N GLU A 39 -10.49 -44.21 -10.78
CA GLU A 39 -9.34 -43.74 -10.01
C GLU A 39 -9.29 -42.22 -9.93
N ALA A 40 -9.58 -41.51 -11.03
CA ALA A 40 -9.70 -40.06 -11.03
C ALA A 40 -10.78 -39.58 -10.05
N ILE A 41 -11.94 -40.25 -10.02
CA ILE A 41 -13.02 -39.98 -9.04
C ILE A 41 -12.53 -40.20 -7.61
N HIS A 42 -11.71 -41.22 -7.36
CA HIS A 42 -11.13 -41.47 -6.05
C HIS A 42 -10.14 -40.37 -5.64
N VAL A 43 -9.24 -39.94 -6.53
CA VAL A 43 -8.21 -38.92 -6.26
C VAL A 43 -8.81 -37.54 -5.99
N ILE A 44 -9.95 -37.19 -6.59
CA ILE A 44 -10.66 -35.92 -6.33
C ILE A 44 -11.64 -35.99 -5.15
N SER A 45 -11.68 -37.11 -4.41
CA SER A 45 -12.59 -37.26 -3.28
C SER A 45 -12.19 -36.34 -2.11
N CYS A 46 -13.18 -35.87 -1.34
CA CYS A 46 -12.97 -34.92 -0.24
C CYS A 46 -12.01 -35.42 0.86
N GLY A 47 -11.91 -36.75 1.04
CA GLY A 47 -11.02 -37.36 2.02
C GLY A 47 -9.61 -37.67 1.50
N TYR A 48 -9.34 -37.40 0.22
CA TYR A 48 -8.07 -37.84 -0.40
C TYR A 48 -6.85 -37.14 0.22
N GLU A 49 -6.98 -35.86 0.56
CA GLU A 49 -5.91 -35.08 1.16
C GLU A 49 -5.75 -35.33 2.67
N GLU A 50 -6.64 -36.12 3.28
CA GLU A 50 -6.60 -36.38 4.71
C GLU A 50 -5.29 -37.10 5.10
N LYS A 51 -4.54 -36.52 6.04
CA LYS A 51 -3.22 -37.01 6.51
C LYS A 51 -2.12 -37.05 5.44
N THR A 52 -2.34 -36.43 4.28
CA THR A 52 -1.28 -36.24 3.28
C THR A 52 -0.47 -34.97 3.55
N GLU A 53 0.61 -34.79 2.78
CA GLU A 53 1.39 -33.55 2.73
C GLU A 53 0.90 -32.57 1.64
N GLY A 54 -0.20 -32.91 0.95
CA GLY A 54 -0.91 -32.02 0.03
C GLY A 54 -1.33 -30.73 0.73
N GLY A 55 -1.10 -29.59 0.08
CA GLY A 55 -1.35 -28.26 0.61
C GLY A 55 -0.40 -27.78 1.72
N LYS A 56 0.25 -28.70 2.44
CA LYS A 56 1.20 -28.38 3.52
C LYS A 56 2.60 -28.18 2.97
N GLU A 57 3.08 -29.14 2.19
CA GLU A 57 4.42 -29.13 1.59
C GLU A 57 4.37 -29.27 0.06
N ILE A 58 3.31 -29.85 -0.49
CA ILE A 58 3.19 -30.22 -1.91
C ILE A 58 1.96 -29.54 -2.50
N GLY A 59 2.08 -29.04 -3.73
CA GLY A 59 1.02 -28.30 -4.40
C GLY A 59 0.93 -26.84 -3.95
N TRP A 60 -0.26 -26.26 -4.04
CA TRP A 60 -0.57 -24.91 -3.58
C TRP A 60 -0.58 -24.86 -2.06
N ILE A 61 0.19 -23.95 -1.47
CA ILE A 61 0.38 -23.93 -0.02
C ILE A 61 -0.81 -23.28 0.68
N TYR A 62 -1.43 -24.03 1.60
CA TYR A 62 -2.61 -23.61 2.35
C TYR A 62 -2.26 -22.62 3.47
N GLY A 63 -3.25 -21.81 3.86
CA GLY A 63 -3.15 -20.93 5.03
C GLY A 63 -2.61 -19.53 4.71
N SER A 64 -2.75 -19.06 3.47
CA SER A 64 -2.69 -17.64 3.16
C SER A 64 -3.69 -17.27 2.07
N VAL A 65 -4.27 -16.07 2.14
CA VAL A 65 -5.07 -15.47 1.04
C VAL A 65 -4.22 -15.18 -0.21
N THR A 66 -2.90 -15.15 -0.05
CA THR A 66 -1.92 -14.99 -1.14
C THR A 66 -1.06 -16.23 -1.24
N GLU A 67 -1.68 -17.38 -1.54
CA GLU A 67 -1.01 -18.66 -1.68
C GLU A 67 -0.03 -18.71 -2.86
N ASP A 68 -0.19 -17.82 -3.84
CA ASP A 68 0.65 -17.68 -5.04
C ASP A 68 2.09 -17.31 -4.72
N ILE A 69 2.29 -16.20 -3.99
CA ILE A 69 3.62 -15.78 -3.54
C ILE A 69 4.21 -16.80 -2.57
N LEU A 70 3.39 -17.38 -1.68
CA LEU A 70 3.84 -18.36 -0.70
C LEU A 70 4.35 -19.65 -1.37
N THR A 71 3.62 -20.15 -2.35
CA THR A 71 3.98 -21.34 -3.12
C THR A 71 5.26 -21.10 -3.91
N GLY A 72 5.37 -19.97 -4.60
CA GLY A 72 6.58 -19.57 -5.33
C GLY A 72 7.80 -19.47 -4.41
N PHE A 73 7.66 -18.79 -3.28
CA PHE A 73 8.72 -18.67 -2.27
C PHE A 73 9.21 -20.02 -1.77
N LYS A 74 8.28 -20.95 -1.48
CA LYS A 74 8.62 -22.30 -1.01
C LYS A 74 9.35 -23.12 -2.07
N MET A 75 8.96 -22.98 -3.34
CA MET A 75 9.66 -23.61 -4.46
C MET A 75 11.07 -23.04 -4.63
N HIS A 76 11.23 -21.73 -4.59
CA HIS A 76 12.54 -21.10 -4.72
C HIS A 76 13.47 -21.44 -3.55
N CYS A 77 12.95 -21.60 -2.34
CA CYS A 77 13.73 -22.13 -1.20
C CYS A 77 14.29 -23.53 -1.45
N ARG A 78 13.63 -24.34 -2.29
CA ARG A 78 14.10 -25.67 -2.72
C ARG A 78 15.10 -25.61 -3.88
N GLY A 79 15.41 -24.42 -4.40
CA GLY A 79 16.39 -24.19 -5.47
C GLY A 79 15.81 -24.12 -6.87
N TRP A 80 14.48 -24.09 -7.01
CA TRP A 80 13.83 -23.84 -8.30
C TRP A 80 14.12 -22.41 -8.77
N LYS A 81 14.19 -22.23 -10.09
CA LYS A 81 14.39 -20.92 -10.73
C LYS A 81 13.21 -20.61 -11.63
N SER A 82 12.63 -19.43 -11.48
CA SER A 82 11.61 -18.91 -12.39
C SER A 82 12.25 -18.13 -13.56
N VAL A 83 11.49 -18.01 -14.66
CA VAL A 83 11.87 -17.22 -15.83
C VAL A 83 10.74 -16.24 -16.12
N TYR A 84 11.09 -14.96 -16.29
CA TYR A 84 10.17 -13.90 -16.68
C TYR A 84 10.42 -13.53 -18.15
N CYS A 85 9.41 -13.65 -19.00
CA CYS A 85 9.52 -13.46 -20.45
C CYS A 85 8.52 -12.41 -20.93
N ILE A 86 9.01 -11.40 -21.66
CA ILE A 86 8.19 -10.35 -22.27
C ILE A 86 8.27 -10.50 -23.80
N PRO A 87 7.30 -11.17 -24.44
CA PRO A 87 7.21 -11.21 -25.89
C PRO A 87 6.77 -9.84 -26.45
N GLU A 88 7.10 -9.56 -27.72
CA GLU A 88 6.73 -8.30 -28.39
C GLU A 88 5.22 -8.01 -28.35
N ARG A 89 4.41 -9.05 -28.53
CA ARG A 89 2.96 -8.98 -28.34
C ARG A 89 2.60 -9.59 -27.01
N ALA A 90 1.84 -8.86 -26.19
CA ALA A 90 1.28 -9.37 -24.96
C ALA A 90 0.54 -10.70 -25.21
N ALA A 91 1.13 -11.80 -24.72
CA ALA A 91 0.61 -13.16 -24.92
C ALA A 91 -0.63 -13.44 -24.06
N PHE A 92 -0.73 -12.76 -22.91
CA PHE A 92 -1.86 -12.87 -22.00
C PHE A 92 -2.48 -11.48 -21.79
N LYS A 93 -3.80 -11.39 -21.96
CA LYS A 93 -4.61 -10.19 -21.64
C LYS A 93 -5.82 -10.63 -20.85
N GLY A 94 -6.12 -9.90 -19.78
CA GLY A 94 -7.29 -10.11 -18.95
C GLY A 94 -8.08 -8.82 -18.77
N SER A 95 -9.33 -8.95 -18.34
CA SER A 95 -10.15 -7.80 -17.95
C SER A 95 -9.66 -7.24 -16.61
N ALA A 96 -9.43 -5.93 -16.55
CA ALA A 96 -9.07 -5.24 -15.32
C ALA A 96 -10.32 -4.69 -14.61
N PRO A 97 -10.29 -4.54 -13.27
CA PRO A 97 -11.34 -3.83 -12.55
C PRO A 97 -11.51 -2.40 -13.08
N ILE A 98 -12.75 -2.04 -13.41
CA ILE A 98 -13.11 -0.67 -13.84
C ILE A 98 -13.53 0.22 -12.67
N ASN A 99 -13.94 -0.40 -11.56
CA ASN A 99 -14.41 0.28 -10.37
C ASN A 99 -13.28 0.38 -9.34
N LEU A 100 -13.18 1.56 -8.71
CA LEU A 100 -12.19 1.82 -7.65
C LEU A 100 -12.36 0.87 -6.46
N SER A 101 -13.60 0.55 -6.12
CA SER A 101 -14.00 -0.48 -5.17
C SER A 101 -13.22 -1.77 -5.26
N ASP A 102 -13.32 -2.42 -6.42
CA ASP A 102 -12.85 -3.78 -6.62
C ASP A 102 -11.33 -3.79 -6.65
N ARG A 103 -10.73 -2.70 -7.16
CA ARG A 103 -9.29 -2.48 -7.13
C ARG A 103 -8.76 -2.42 -5.69
N LEU A 104 -9.44 -1.72 -4.80
CA LEU A 104 -8.98 -1.55 -3.44
C LEU A 104 -9.21 -2.80 -2.57
N HIS A 105 -10.31 -3.52 -2.77
CA HIS A 105 -10.48 -4.87 -2.22
C HIS A 105 -9.36 -5.81 -2.63
N GLN A 106 -8.93 -5.73 -3.89
CA GLN A 106 -7.80 -6.50 -4.36
C GLN A 106 -6.51 -6.12 -3.63
N VAL A 107 -6.21 -4.82 -3.46
CA VAL A 107 -5.03 -4.37 -2.70
C VAL A 107 -5.10 -4.79 -1.24
N LEU A 108 -6.26 -4.70 -0.61
CA LEU A 108 -6.48 -5.12 0.78
C LEU A 108 -6.22 -6.61 0.96
N ARG A 109 -6.72 -7.46 0.04
CA ARG A 109 -6.43 -8.91 0.07
C ARG A 109 -4.94 -9.20 -0.06
N TRP A 110 -4.23 -8.47 -0.91
CA TRP A 110 -2.77 -8.60 -1.03
C TRP A 110 -2.04 -8.18 0.25
N ALA A 111 -2.47 -7.08 0.87
CA ALA A 111 -1.89 -6.59 2.11
C ALA A 111 -2.14 -7.58 3.27
N LEU A 112 -3.36 -8.11 3.39
CA LEU A 112 -3.73 -9.09 4.40
C LEU A 112 -2.96 -10.39 4.19
N GLY A 113 -2.92 -10.93 2.98
CA GLY A 113 -2.15 -12.15 2.69
C GLY A 113 -0.65 -11.98 2.95
N SER A 114 -0.07 -10.83 2.62
CA SER A 114 1.33 -10.51 2.92
C SER A 114 1.58 -10.44 4.44
N ALA A 115 0.68 -9.80 5.21
CA ALA A 115 0.76 -9.76 6.66
C ALA A 115 0.57 -11.15 7.31
N GLU A 116 -0.32 -11.97 6.78
CA GLU A 116 -0.53 -13.36 7.20
C GLU A 116 0.73 -14.19 6.98
N ILE A 117 1.37 -14.08 5.81
CA ILE A 117 2.65 -14.74 5.53
C ILE A 117 3.74 -14.25 6.48
N PHE A 118 3.82 -12.95 6.73
CA PHE A 118 4.79 -12.37 7.67
C PHE A 118 4.64 -12.93 9.08
N LEU A 119 3.41 -13.08 9.58
CA LEU A 119 3.12 -13.61 10.91
C LEU A 119 3.11 -15.15 10.96
N SER A 120 3.11 -15.81 9.80
CA SER A 120 3.13 -17.27 9.70
C SER A 120 4.53 -17.87 9.95
N ARG A 121 4.58 -19.20 10.00
CA ARG A 121 5.84 -19.97 10.00
C ARG A 121 6.70 -19.71 8.75
N HIS A 122 6.10 -19.26 7.65
CA HIS A 122 6.75 -19.14 6.35
C HIS A 122 7.36 -17.75 6.09
N CYS A 123 7.55 -16.92 7.11
CA CYS A 123 8.16 -15.61 6.93
C CYS A 123 9.61 -15.70 6.38
N PRO A 124 9.96 -14.95 5.33
CA PRO A 124 11.30 -14.94 4.74
C PRO A 124 12.44 -14.59 5.71
N LEU A 125 12.12 -13.92 6.83
CA LEU A 125 13.10 -13.50 7.83
C LEU A 125 13.66 -14.65 8.67
N TRP A 126 12.91 -15.74 8.86
CA TRP A 126 13.36 -16.91 9.64
C TRP A 126 13.15 -18.26 8.94
N TYR A 127 12.34 -18.33 7.89
CA TYR A 127 12.10 -19.57 7.15
C TYR A 127 13.13 -19.81 6.05
N GLY A 128 13.48 -21.08 5.80
CA GLY A 128 14.24 -21.49 4.62
C GLY A 128 15.73 -21.11 4.61
N TYR A 129 16.36 -20.86 5.77
CA TYR A 129 17.79 -20.55 5.87
C TYR A 129 18.71 -21.76 5.59
N GLY A 130 18.19 -22.98 5.65
CA GLY A 130 18.89 -24.20 5.18
C GLY A 130 18.60 -24.54 3.72
N GLY A 131 17.93 -23.65 2.98
CA GLY A 131 17.57 -23.86 1.57
C GLY A 131 18.56 -23.23 0.59
N ASN A 132 18.22 -23.30 -0.70
CA ASN A 132 19.06 -22.80 -1.81
C ASN A 132 18.64 -21.41 -2.31
N LEU A 133 18.00 -20.61 -1.45
CA LEU A 133 17.53 -19.27 -1.81
C LEU A 133 18.68 -18.25 -1.76
N LYS A 134 18.87 -17.48 -2.84
CA LYS A 134 19.89 -16.43 -2.88
C LYS A 134 19.57 -15.30 -1.90
N TRP A 135 20.60 -14.67 -1.34
CA TRP A 135 20.42 -13.56 -0.38
C TRP A 135 19.61 -12.40 -0.96
N LEU A 136 19.94 -11.93 -2.17
CA LEU A 136 19.23 -10.79 -2.79
C LEU A 136 17.78 -11.14 -3.13
N GLU A 137 17.53 -12.39 -3.50
CA GLU A 137 16.18 -12.91 -3.73
C GLU A 137 15.38 -12.99 -2.43
N ARG A 138 16.01 -13.43 -1.32
CA ARG A 138 15.41 -13.36 0.01
C ARG A 138 15.05 -11.92 0.38
N PHE A 139 15.95 -10.97 0.13
CA PHE A 139 15.67 -9.56 0.37
C PHE A 139 14.46 -9.06 -0.44
N ALA A 140 14.36 -9.45 -1.71
CA ALA A 140 13.20 -9.14 -2.54
C ALA A 140 11.90 -9.72 -1.96
N TYR A 141 11.90 -10.99 -1.55
CA TYR A 141 10.75 -11.61 -0.88
C TYR A 141 10.41 -10.91 0.43
N THR A 142 11.39 -10.58 1.27
CA THR A 142 11.18 -9.82 2.49
C THR A 142 10.51 -8.49 2.18
N ASN A 143 11.00 -7.73 1.20
CA ASN A 143 10.41 -6.46 0.77
C ASN A 143 8.94 -6.62 0.34
N THR A 144 8.64 -7.64 -0.47
CA THR A 144 7.26 -7.95 -0.91
C THR A 144 6.35 -8.46 0.20
N ILE A 145 6.88 -8.98 1.31
CA ILE A 145 6.06 -9.42 2.44
C ILE A 145 5.83 -8.28 3.44
N VAL A 146 6.82 -7.42 3.66
CA VAL A 146 6.72 -6.34 4.66
C VAL A 146 6.18 -5.02 4.12
N TYR A 147 5.95 -4.90 2.80
CA TYR A 147 5.45 -3.64 2.21
C TYR A 147 4.18 -3.09 2.88
N PRO A 148 3.20 -3.89 3.37
CA PRO A 148 2.01 -3.30 3.98
C PRO A 148 2.33 -2.52 5.25
N PHE A 149 3.39 -2.89 5.97
CA PHE A 149 3.78 -2.23 7.22
C PHE A 149 4.38 -0.84 7.00
N THR A 150 4.76 -0.47 5.76
CA THR A 150 5.18 0.91 5.45
C THR A 150 4.03 1.91 5.54
N SER A 151 2.77 1.44 5.54
CA SER A 151 1.58 2.28 5.78
C SER A 151 1.61 2.96 7.16
N ILE A 152 2.10 2.28 8.20
CA ILE A 152 2.13 2.80 9.57
C ILE A 152 3.01 4.06 9.70
N PRO A 153 4.32 4.02 9.32
CA PRO A 153 5.14 5.22 9.34
C PRO A 153 4.68 6.26 8.31
N LEU A 154 4.09 5.85 7.19
CA LEU A 154 3.53 6.78 6.20
C LEU A 154 2.36 7.59 6.79
N LEU A 155 1.42 6.94 7.48
CA LEU A 155 0.31 7.62 8.16
C LEU A 155 0.82 8.60 9.22
N ALA A 156 1.83 8.21 10.01
CA ALA A 156 2.48 9.12 10.96
C ALA A 156 3.14 10.30 10.23
N TYR A 157 3.84 10.04 9.13
CA TYR A 157 4.48 11.08 8.32
C TYR A 157 3.46 12.08 7.75
N CYS A 158 2.30 11.62 7.28
CA CYS A 158 1.23 12.47 6.77
C CYS A 158 0.47 13.25 7.85
N THR A 159 0.52 12.85 9.13
CA THR A 159 -0.08 13.61 10.25
C THR A 159 0.85 14.69 10.80
N ILE A 160 2.17 14.52 10.69
CA ILE A 160 3.18 15.44 11.23
C ILE A 160 2.95 16.91 10.80
N PRO A 161 2.73 17.25 9.51
CA PRO A 161 2.53 18.63 9.09
C PRO A 161 1.34 19.30 9.78
N ALA A 162 0.21 18.61 9.90
CA ALA A 162 -0.96 19.14 10.59
C ALA A 162 -0.69 19.41 12.08
N ILE A 163 0.01 18.49 12.76
CA ILE A 163 0.35 18.67 14.18
C ILE A 163 1.29 19.87 14.36
N CYS A 164 2.31 20.01 13.50
CA CYS A 164 3.22 21.16 13.52
C CYS A 164 2.47 22.48 13.35
N LEU A 165 1.55 22.53 12.38
CA LEU A 165 0.76 23.73 12.07
C LEU A 165 -0.22 24.10 13.18
N LEU A 166 -0.87 23.11 13.80
CA LEU A 166 -1.86 23.36 14.87
C LEU A 166 -1.20 23.71 16.21
N THR A 167 -0.04 23.12 16.52
CA THR A 167 0.65 23.37 17.78
C THR A 167 1.59 24.57 17.75
N GLY A 168 1.91 25.09 16.55
CA GLY A 168 2.87 26.16 16.34
C GLY A 168 4.31 25.78 16.72
N LYS A 169 4.57 24.52 17.04
CA LYS A 169 5.90 24.02 17.41
C LYS A 169 6.54 23.37 16.20
N LEU A 170 7.60 24.01 15.69
CA LEU A 170 8.49 23.37 14.72
C LEU A 170 9.13 22.13 15.36
N ILE A 171 8.89 20.96 14.80
CA ILE A 171 9.60 19.73 15.19
C ILE A 171 11.05 19.77 14.70
N ILE A 172 11.33 20.49 13.60
CA ILE A 172 12.66 20.62 13.00
C ILE A 172 13.23 22.00 13.36
N PRO A 173 14.43 22.11 13.94
CA PRO A 173 15.07 23.40 14.21
C PRO A 173 15.37 24.16 12.90
N THR A 174 15.63 25.46 12.97
CA THR A 174 16.03 26.24 11.79
C THR A 174 17.26 25.59 11.14
N ILE A 175 17.10 25.20 9.88
CA ILE A 175 18.11 24.45 9.12
C ILE A 175 19.37 25.33 9.00
N ASP A 176 20.52 24.82 9.42
CA ASP A 176 21.80 25.49 9.23
C ASP A 176 22.25 25.40 7.76
N ASN A 177 23.27 26.17 7.38
CA ASN A 177 23.79 26.14 6.00
C ASN A 177 24.24 24.72 5.59
N THR A 178 24.76 23.94 6.54
CA THR A 178 25.21 22.56 6.31
C THR A 178 24.04 21.62 6.05
N ALA A 179 23.01 21.62 6.90
CA ALA A 179 21.83 20.78 6.71
C ALA A 179 21.03 21.19 5.46
N SER A 180 21.05 22.46 5.08
CA SER A 180 20.42 22.93 3.84
C SER A 180 21.07 22.33 2.60
N VAL A 181 22.41 22.21 2.59
CA VAL A 181 23.14 21.55 1.52
C VAL A 181 22.85 20.06 1.47
N TRP A 182 22.82 19.37 2.61
CA TRP A 182 22.45 17.96 2.68
C TRP A 182 21.03 17.69 2.19
N PHE A 183 20.07 18.54 2.58
CA PHE A 183 18.70 18.46 2.13
C PHE A 183 18.61 18.65 0.61
N LEU A 184 19.25 19.68 0.06
CA LEU A 184 19.28 19.92 -1.38
C LEU A 184 19.92 18.74 -2.15
N ALA A 185 21.05 18.22 -1.65
CA ALA A 185 21.74 17.08 -2.24
C ALA A 185 20.86 15.83 -2.28
N LEU A 186 20.10 15.56 -1.21
CA LEU A 186 19.16 14.45 -1.14
C LEU A 186 18.05 14.58 -2.21
N PHE A 187 17.42 15.76 -2.30
CA PHE A 187 16.37 16.00 -3.31
C PHE A 187 16.90 15.84 -4.74
N LEU A 188 18.07 16.41 -5.03
CA LEU A 188 18.71 16.27 -6.33
C LEU A 188 19.06 14.81 -6.64
N SER A 189 19.54 14.05 -5.65
CA SER A 189 19.84 12.62 -5.81
C SER A 189 18.59 11.80 -6.12
N ILE A 190 17.47 12.07 -5.44
CA ILE A 190 16.20 11.36 -5.69
C ILE A 190 15.71 11.65 -7.11
N ILE A 191 15.69 12.92 -7.52
CA ILE A 191 15.26 13.32 -8.87
C ILE A 191 16.17 12.71 -9.94
N ALA A 192 17.49 12.78 -9.76
CA ALA A 192 18.44 12.22 -10.71
C ALA A 192 18.28 10.69 -10.85
N THR A 193 18.08 9.98 -9.74
CA THR A 193 17.85 8.53 -9.73
C THR A 193 16.55 8.17 -10.46
N GLY A 194 15.47 8.91 -10.20
CA GLY A 194 14.18 8.69 -10.88
C GLY A 194 14.25 8.93 -12.39
N ILE A 195 14.93 9.98 -12.85
CA ILE A 195 15.12 10.24 -14.29
C ILE A 195 15.90 9.12 -14.96
N LEU A 196 16.95 8.64 -14.30
CA LEU A 196 17.84 7.60 -14.79
C LEU A 196 17.13 6.24 -14.86
N GLU A 197 16.30 5.91 -13.88
CA GLU A 197 15.43 4.73 -13.89
C GLU A 197 14.38 4.78 -15.02
N LEU A 198 13.70 5.92 -15.19
CA LEU A 198 12.72 6.11 -16.26
C LEU A 198 13.35 5.98 -17.65
N ARG A 199 14.59 6.46 -17.80
CA ARG A 199 15.32 6.38 -19.08
C ARG A 199 15.64 4.94 -19.48
N TRP A 200 16.00 4.07 -18.52
CA TRP A 200 16.31 2.67 -18.83
C TRP A 200 15.10 1.77 -18.91
N SER A 201 14.05 2.06 -18.14
CA SER A 201 12.81 1.28 -18.15
C SER A 201 11.90 1.60 -19.33
N GLY A 202 12.05 2.78 -19.95
CA GLY A 202 11.18 3.23 -21.04
C GLY A 202 9.75 3.58 -20.57
N VAL A 203 9.55 3.71 -19.25
CA VAL A 203 8.26 4.04 -18.65
C VAL A 203 7.99 5.54 -18.76
N SER A 204 6.74 5.92 -19.01
CA SER A 204 6.36 7.34 -19.08
C SER A 204 6.37 7.98 -17.68
N ILE A 205 6.77 9.26 -17.60
CA ILE A 205 6.74 10.02 -16.34
C ILE A 205 5.33 10.08 -15.72
N GLN A 206 4.30 10.10 -16.56
CA GLN A 206 2.91 10.13 -16.11
C GLN A 206 2.50 8.80 -15.45
N ASP A 207 2.92 7.66 -16.02
CA ASP A 207 2.65 6.35 -15.43
C ASP A 207 3.37 6.15 -14.10
N TRP A 208 4.64 6.55 -14.05
CA TRP A 208 5.42 6.52 -12.82
C TRP A 208 4.79 7.37 -11.72
N TRP A 209 4.43 8.62 -12.03
CA TRP A 209 3.78 9.50 -11.08
C TRP A 209 2.42 8.94 -10.62
N ARG A 210 1.58 8.43 -11.54
CA ARG A 210 0.31 7.78 -11.18
C ARG A 210 0.51 6.58 -10.26
N ASN A 211 1.57 5.81 -10.44
CA ASN A 211 1.87 4.66 -9.59
C ASN A 211 2.24 5.08 -8.17
N GLU A 212 3.09 6.10 -8.01
CA GLU A 212 3.44 6.65 -6.68
C GLU A 212 2.20 7.19 -5.96
N GLN A 213 1.31 7.87 -6.68
CA GLN A 213 0.02 8.33 -6.15
C GLN A 213 -0.85 7.18 -5.65
N LEU A 214 -0.98 6.11 -6.44
CA LEU A 214 -1.74 4.92 -6.07
C LEU A 214 -1.09 4.16 -4.91
N TRP A 215 0.24 4.21 -4.77
CA TRP A 215 0.94 3.61 -3.64
C TRP A 215 0.67 4.35 -2.33
N VAL A 216 0.75 5.69 -2.33
CA VAL A 216 0.38 6.51 -1.16
C VAL A 216 -1.08 6.31 -0.80
N ILE A 217 -1.96 6.29 -1.81
CA ILE A 217 -3.38 5.97 -1.61
C ILE A 217 -3.50 4.56 -1.03
N GLY A 218 -2.91 3.51 -1.59
CA GLY A 218 -3.01 2.16 -1.01
C GLY A 218 -2.44 2.03 0.41
N GLY A 219 -1.51 2.90 0.81
CA GLY A 219 -0.96 2.95 2.17
C GLY A 219 -1.78 3.79 3.16
N VAL A 220 -2.62 4.71 2.69
CA VAL A 220 -3.39 5.67 3.51
C VAL A 220 -4.90 5.44 3.41
N ASP A 221 -5.36 4.98 2.26
CA ASP A 221 -6.72 4.72 1.82
C ASP A 221 -6.97 3.22 1.76
N THR A 222 -8.14 2.82 2.24
CA THR A 222 -8.60 1.43 2.13
C THR A 222 -10.01 1.38 1.51
N ASN A 223 -10.37 2.32 0.64
CA ASN A 223 -11.72 2.50 0.10
C ASN A 223 -12.37 1.24 -0.57
N PHE A 224 -13.70 1.18 -0.63
CA PHE A 224 -14.50 0.12 -1.30
C PHE A 224 -15.84 0.72 -1.81
N THR A 225 -16.48 0.16 -2.83
CA THR A 225 -17.80 0.60 -3.39
C THR A 225 -18.45 -0.50 -4.26
N VAL A 226 -19.26 -1.41 -3.72
CA VAL A 226 -20.10 -2.28 -4.60
C VAL A 226 -21.15 -1.41 -5.28
N THR A 227 -21.09 -1.33 -6.61
CA THR A 227 -22.32 -1.38 -7.41
C THR A 227 -22.43 -2.81 -7.94
N ALA A 228 -23.51 -3.47 -7.54
CA ALA A 228 -23.70 -4.89 -7.75
C ALA A 228 -23.70 -5.21 -9.25
N LYS A 229 -22.93 -6.23 -9.63
CA LYS A 229 -23.33 -7.12 -10.71
C LYS A 229 -23.44 -8.50 -10.10
N ALA A 230 -24.66 -9.04 -10.21
CA ALA A 230 -25.08 -10.33 -9.67
C ALA A 230 -23.99 -11.41 -9.80
N ALA A 231 -23.59 -11.96 -8.68
CA ALA A 231 -23.05 -13.31 -8.58
C ALA A 231 -23.46 -13.83 -7.20
N GLU A 232 -24.39 -14.77 -7.22
CA GLU A 232 -24.71 -15.64 -6.11
C GLU A 232 -23.44 -16.36 -5.63
N ASP A 233 -23.48 -16.83 -4.38
CA ASP A 233 -22.50 -17.68 -3.69
C ASP A 233 -21.27 -16.99 -3.08
N SER A 234 -21.41 -16.54 -1.83
CA SER A 234 -20.45 -16.91 -0.76
C SER A 234 -20.97 -16.52 0.62
N GLU A 235 -21.49 -17.52 1.34
CA GLU A 235 -21.85 -17.46 2.77
C GLU A 235 -20.67 -17.09 3.69
N PHE A 236 -19.44 -17.06 3.16
CA PHE A 236 -18.21 -16.58 3.83
C PHE A 236 -17.86 -15.11 3.56
N GLY A 237 -18.54 -14.43 2.64
CA GLY A 237 -18.29 -13.02 2.33
C GLY A 237 -18.68 -12.07 3.46
N GLU A 238 -19.66 -12.47 4.29
CA GLU A 238 -20.18 -11.61 5.38
C GLU A 238 -19.24 -11.50 6.58
N LEU A 239 -18.39 -12.50 6.85
CA LEU A 239 -17.49 -12.50 8.01
C LEU A 239 -16.36 -11.47 7.91
N TYR A 240 -16.11 -10.94 6.70
CA TYR A 240 -15.10 -9.92 6.40
C TYR A 240 -15.72 -8.61 5.87
N LEU A 241 -17.03 -8.39 6.04
CA LEU A 241 -17.72 -7.15 5.61
C LEU A 241 -17.33 -5.95 6.49
N PHE A 242 -16.14 -5.42 6.27
CA PHE A 242 -15.78 -4.10 6.75
C PHE A 242 -16.43 -3.06 5.81
N LYS A 243 -17.28 -2.18 6.35
CA LYS A 243 -17.99 -1.17 5.55
C LYS A 243 -17.01 -0.14 4.97
N TRP A 244 -17.17 0.18 3.68
CA TRP A 244 -16.35 1.16 2.95
C TRP A 244 -16.25 2.54 3.63
N THR A 245 -17.33 2.97 4.29
CA THR A 245 -17.38 4.24 5.03
C THR A 245 -16.33 4.32 6.14
N THR A 246 -16.01 3.18 6.77
CA THR A 246 -15.05 3.11 7.87
C THR A 246 -13.60 3.15 7.36
N LEU A 247 -13.37 2.69 6.13
CA LEU A 247 -12.07 2.66 5.46
C LEU A 247 -11.66 4.02 4.88
N LEU A 248 -12.65 4.90 4.64
CA LEU A 248 -12.44 6.29 4.28
C LEU A 248 -12.14 7.19 5.47
N LEU A 249 -12.33 6.71 6.71
CA LEU A 249 -12.06 7.52 7.89
C LEU A 249 -10.59 7.96 7.95
N PRO A 250 -9.57 7.09 7.83
CA PRO A 250 -8.18 7.55 7.85
C PRO A 250 -7.83 8.60 6.78
N PRO A 251 -8.12 8.41 5.48
CA PRO A 251 -7.77 9.41 4.47
C PRO A 251 -8.59 10.70 4.60
N THR A 252 -9.90 10.62 4.89
CA THR A 252 -10.73 11.83 5.04
C THR A 252 -10.37 12.61 6.29
N THR A 253 -10.10 11.93 7.42
CA THR A 253 -9.63 12.60 8.63
C THR A 253 -8.26 13.24 8.43
N LEU A 254 -7.34 12.58 7.70
CA LEU A 254 -6.05 13.17 7.33
C LEU A 254 -6.20 14.43 6.47
N ILE A 255 -7.07 14.39 5.46
CA ILE A 255 -7.33 15.54 4.59
C ILE A 255 -7.93 16.68 5.42
N ILE A 256 -8.96 16.42 6.22
CA ILE A 256 -9.60 17.44 7.06
C ILE A 256 -8.60 18.02 8.06
N LEU A 257 -7.87 17.16 8.77
CA LEU A 257 -6.90 17.57 9.79
C LEU A 257 -5.83 18.47 9.20
N ASN A 258 -5.26 18.09 8.06
CA ASN A 258 -4.25 18.90 7.42
C ASN A 258 -4.82 20.18 6.80
N MET A 259 -6.04 20.16 6.24
CA MET A 259 -6.72 21.38 5.76
C MET A 259 -6.94 22.38 6.90
N VAL A 260 -7.45 21.91 8.04
CA VAL A 260 -7.62 22.73 9.25
C VAL A 260 -6.26 23.25 9.74
N GLY A 261 -5.22 22.41 9.73
CA GLY A 261 -3.86 22.81 10.06
C GLY A 261 -3.34 23.93 9.17
N VAL A 262 -3.49 23.82 7.84
CA VAL A 262 -3.07 24.87 6.91
C VAL A 262 -3.83 26.17 7.14
N VAL A 263 -5.15 26.11 7.31
CA VAL A 263 -5.95 27.32 7.57
C VAL A 263 -5.54 27.98 8.89
N ALA A 264 -5.34 27.20 9.95
CA ALA A 264 -4.87 27.70 11.24
C ALA A 264 -3.47 28.32 11.13
N GLY A 265 -2.53 27.65 10.47
CA GLY A 265 -1.16 28.13 10.31
C GLY A 265 -1.03 29.37 9.43
N VAL A 266 -1.83 29.47 8.36
CA VAL A 266 -1.90 30.67 7.52
C VAL A 266 -2.52 31.83 8.30
N SER A 267 -3.57 31.57 9.08
CA SER A 267 -4.19 32.60 9.92
C SER A 267 -3.21 33.10 10.99
N ASP A 268 -2.48 32.21 11.66
CA ASP A 268 -1.46 32.59 12.64
C ASP A 268 -0.32 33.41 11.99
N ALA A 269 0.12 33.02 10.79
CA ALA A 269 1.12 33.76 10.03
C ALA A 269 0.68 35.18 9.64
N ILE A 270 -0.60 35.35 9.31
CA ILE A 270 -1.17 36.67 8.98
C ILE A 270 -1.23 37.56 10.22
N ASN A 271 -1.53 37.00 11.40
CA ASN A 271 -1.67 37.79 12.63
C ASN A 271 -0.33 38.13 13.29
N ASN A 272 0.68 37.26 13.18
CA ASN A 272 1.99 37.45 13.82
C ASN A 272 3.03 38.15 12.92
N GLY A 273 2.65 38.57 11.71
CA GLY A 273 3.50 39.31 10.77
C GLY A 273 4.51 38.46 10.00
N TYR A 274 5.32 39.09 9.13
CA TYR A 274 6.21 38.42 8.16
C TYR A 274 7.23 37.42 8.75
N GLY A 275 7.48 37.42 10.07
CA GLY A 275 8.45 36.55 10.73
C GLY A 275 8.06 35.07 10.79
N SER A 276 6.76 34.74 10.76
CA SER A 276 6.25 33.37 10.82
C SER A 276 5.95 32.73 9.45
N TRP A 277 5.99 33.51 8.37
CA TRP A 277 5.65 33.05 7.02
C TRP A 277 6.59 31.96 6.48
N GLY A 278 7.88 32.00 6.83
CA GLY A 278 8.86 31.01 6.39
C GLY A 278 8.63 29.60 6.97
N ALA A 279 8.02 29.51 8.15
CA ALA A 279 7.54 28.25 8.71
C ALA A 279 6.29 27.81 7.95
N SER A 280 5.23 28.62 8.00
CA SER A 280 3.90 28.26 7.49
C SER A 280 3.88 27.89 6.00
N VAL A 281 4.71 28.53 5.16
CA VAL A 281 4.84 28.20 3.73
C VAL A 281 5.52 26.84 3.53
N ARG A 282 6.53 26.49 4.34
CA ARG A 282 7.21 25.19 4.26
C ARG A 282 6.24 24.07 4.65
N GLU A 283 5.49 24.23 5.72
CA GLU A 283 4.51 23.22 6.15
C GLU A 283 3.33 23.10 5.17
N ALA A 284 2.84 24.20 4.61
CA ALA A 284 1.83 24.18 3.55
C ALA A 284 2.34 23.51 2.26
N LEU A 285 3.63 23.66 1.91
CA LEU A 285 4.26 22.98 0.78
C LEU A 285 4.35 21.46 1.02
N LEU A 286 4.72 21.03 2.22
CA LEU A 286 4.72 19.61 2.62
C LEU A 286 3.31 19.00 2.56
N PHE A 287 2.29 19.76 2.99
CA PHE A 287 0.89 19.37 2.84
C PHE A 287 0.47 19.19 1.37
N LEU A 288 0.78 20.18 0.52
CA LEU A 288 0.43 20.14 -0.90
C LEU A 288 1.13 19.00 -1.66
N LEU A 289 2.38 18.70 -1.31
CA LEU A 289 3.14 17.59 -1.92
C LEU A 289 2.61 16.22 -1.46
N GLY A 290 2.15 16.09 -0.21
CA GLY A 290 1.64 14.83 0.35
C GLY A 290 0.19 14.47 -0.05
N HIS A 291 -0.69 15.46 -0.23
CA HIS A 291 -2.14 15.22 -0.36
C HIS A 291 -2.80 15.58 -1.70
N ARG A 292 -2.07 16.22 -2.63
CA ARG A 292 -2.56 16.45 -4.01
C ARG A 292 -3.03 15.17 -4.74
N PRO A 293 -2.44 13.97 -4.51
CA PRO A 293 -2.92 12.72 -5.12
C PRO A 293 -4.34 12.30 -4.69
N SER A 294 -4.64 12.39 -3.39
CA SER A 294 -5.87 11.84 -2.80
C SER A 294 -7.13 12.62 -3.20
N VAL A 295 -7.00 13.94 -3.36
CA VAL A 295 -8.12 14.82 -3.77
C VAL A 295 -8.48 14.60 -5.25
N SER A 296 -7.48 14.39 -6.11
CA SER A 296 -7.70 14.18 -7.55
C SER A 296 -8.40 12.86 -7.92
N VAL A 297 -8.38 11.86 -7.03
CA VAL A 297 -8.98 10.54 -7.27
C VAL A 297 -10.42 10.45 -6.73
N LEU A 298 -10.73 11.15 -5.63
CA LEU A 298 -12.10 11.24 -5.09
C LEU A 298 -13.03 12.05 -6.01
N GLU A 299 -12.46 13.02 -6.72
CA GLU A 299 -13.19 13.92 -7.59
C GLU A 299 -13.01 13.47 -9.04
N GLY A 300 -13.81 12.48 -9.47
CA GLY A 300 -14.05 12.27 -10.90
C GLY A 300 -14.39 13.62 -11.55
N VAL A 301 -13.46 14.15 -12.33
CA VAL A 301 -13.51 15.48 -12.94
C VAL A 301 -14.72 15.53 -13.88
N ASP A 302 -15.66 16.47 -13.75
CA ASP A 302 -15.61 17.68 -14.60
C ASP A 302 -16.38 18.93 -14.09
N THR A 303 -17.01 18.91 -12.91
CA THR A 303 -17.87 20.07 -12.49
C THR A 303 -17.84 20.42 -11.00
N LYS A 304 -17.23 19.60 -10.15
CA LYS A 304 -17.28 19.77 -8.68
C LYS A 304 -16.16 20.65 -8.10
N THR A 305 -15.11 20.92 -8.87
CA THR A 305 -13.94 21.71 -8.43
C THR A 305 -14.31 23.14 -8.06
N ILE A 306 -15.32 23.73 -8.70
CA ILE A 306 -15.77 25.10 -8.43
C ILE A 306 -16.39 25.21 -7.03
N VAL A 307 -17.28 24.27 -6.66
CA VAL A 307 -17.94 24.29 -5.34
C VAL A 307 -16.94 24.04 -4.21
N VAL A 308 -15.97 23.14 -4.42
CA VAL A 308 -14.91 22.88 -3.43
C VAL A 308 -13.97 24.08 -3.31
N LEU A 309 -13.58 24.71 -4.42
CA LEU A 309 -12.81 25.96 -4.41
C LEU A 309 -13.55 27.08 -3.66
N TRP A 310 -14.84 27.27 -3.91
CA TRP A 310 -15.66 28.25 -3.19
C TRP A 310 -15.85 27.89 -1.72
N SER A 311 -15.93 26.61 -1.37
CA SER A 311 -16.05 26.15 0.02
C SER A 311 -14.76 26.35 0.80
N ILE A 312 -13.61 26.09 0.17
CA ILE A 312 -12.28 26.37 0.72
C ILE A 312 -12.09 27.88 0.89
N LEU A 313 -12.50 28.67 -0.11
CA LEU A 313 -12.48 30.13 -0.04
C LEU A 313 -13.35 30.64 1.12
N LEU A 314 -14.60 30.15 1.23
CA LEU A 314 -15.50 30.54 2.32
C LEU A 314 -14.95 30.13 3.69
N ALA A 315 -14.42 28.91 3.83
CA ALA A 315 -13.81 28.44 5.07
C ALA A 315 -12.59 29.29 5.45
N SER A 316 -11.75 29.68 4.49
CA SER A 316 -10.62 30.57 4.72
C SER A 316 -11.05 31.98 5.19
N ILE A 317 -12.13 32.51 4.61
CA ILE A 317 -12.72 33.80 5.01
C ILE A 317 -13.31 33.70 6.43
N PHE A 318 -14.05 32.63 6.73
CA PHE A 318 -14.62 32.41 8.07
C PHE A 318 -13.54 32.26 9.14
N SER A 319 -12.45 31.55 8.86
CA SER A 319 -11.33 31.44 9.80
C SER A 319 -10.59 32.76 10.00
N LEU A 320 -10.39 33.56 8.95
CA LEU A 320 -9.80 34.89 9.05
C LEU A 320 -10.67 35.86 9.87
N VAL A 321 -11.99 35.80 9.66
CA VAL A 321 -12.97 36.60 10.41
C VAL A 321 -13.02 36.14 11.87
N TRP A 322 -13.01 34.83 12.13
CA TRP A 322 -12.99 34.28 13.49
C TRP A 322 -11.78 34.78 14.27
N VAL A 323 -10.56 34.66 13.73
CA VAL A 323 -9.36 35.11 14.45
C VAL A 323 -9.30 36.63 14.64
N ARG A 324 -9.96 37.42 13.78
CA ARG A 324 -10.12 38.87 13.99
C ARG A 324 -11.12 39.23 15.08
N ILE A 325 -12.12 38.39 15.33
CA ILE A 325 -13.22 38.63 16.29
C ILE A 325 -12.93 37.99 17.64
N ASP A 326 -12.19 36.87 17.67
CA ASP A 326 -12.03 36.03 18.85
C ASP A 326 -11.34 36.77 20.01
N PRO A 327 -12.03 37.00 21.15
CA PRO A 327 -11.48 37.70 22.30
C PRO A 327 -10.47 36.87 23.11
N PHE A 328 -10.28 35.58 22.80
CA PHE A 328 -9.44 34.67 23.58
C PHE A 328 -7.97 34.61 23.16
N PHE A 329 -7.59 35.21 22.03
CA PHE A 329 -6.18 35.42 21.69
C PHE A 329 -5.65 36.71 22.34
N PRO A 330 -4.52 36.66 23.07
CA PRO A 330 -3.93 37.86 23.63
C PRO A 330 -3.50 38.79 22.48
N LYS A 331 -4.21 39.90 22.30
CA LYS A 331 -3.79 40.97 21.40
C LYS A 331 -2.41 41.41 21.86
N GLN A 332 -1.38 41.23 21.04
CA GLN A 332 -0.06 41.77 21.33
C GLN A 332 -0.20 43.30 21.48
N GLN A 333 -0.11 43.78 22.72
CA GLN A 333 0.16 45.19 22.96
C GLN A 333 1.56 45.45 22.42
N GLY A 334 1.65 46.20 21.33
CA GLY A 334 2.92 46.71 20.83
C GLY A 334 3.68 47.46 21.93
N PRO A 335 4.99 47.70 21.75
CA PRO A 335 5.78 48.39 22.76
C PRO A 335 5.12 49.73 23.12
N VAL A 336 4.98 50.00 24.41
CA VAL A 336 4.45 51.26 24.92
C VAL A 336 5.37 52.38 24.46
N LEU A 337 4.96 53.11 23.44
CA LEU A 337 5.66 54.29 22.95
C LEU A 337 5.55 55.38 24.03
N LYS A 338 6.62 55.52 24.83
CA LYS A 338 6.77 56.64 25.75
C LYS A 338 7.17 57.87 24.94
N GLN A 339 6.38 58.93 25.03
CA GLN A 339 6.68 60.21 24.39
C GLN A 339 7.96 60.78 25.01
N CYS A 340 9.07 60.75 24.27
CA CYS A 340 10.29 61.46 24.66
C CYS A 340 9.99 62.96 24.53
N GLY A 341 9.81 63.63 25.68
CA GLY A 341 9.66 65.08 25.74
C GLY A 341 10.92 65.74 25.21
N VAL A 342 10.79 66.43 24.09
CA VAL A 342 11.68 67.54 23.73
C VAL A 342 10.93 68.78 24.17
N GLU A 343 11.31 69.34 25.32
CA GLU A 343 10.89 70.68 25.70
C GLU A 343 11.55 71.67 24.72
N TYR A 344 10.72 72.59 24.20
CA TYR A 344 11.04 73.55 23.14
C TYR A 344 12.10 74.58 23.55
#